data_AF-A0A4P6HXY3-F1
#
_entry.id   AF-A0A4P6HXY3-F1
#
_cell.length_a   1.000
_cell.length_b   1.000
_cell.length_c   1.000
_cell.angle_alpha   90.00
_cell.angle_beta   90.00
_cell.angle_gamma   90.00
#
_symmetry.space_group_name_H-M   'P 1'
#
loop_
_entity.id
_entity.type
_entity.pdbx_description
1 polymer ?
#
loop_
_entity_poly.entity_id
_entity_poly.type
_entity_poly.pdbx_seq_one_letter_code
_entity_poly.pdbx_strand_id
1 'polypeptide(L)' 'MTEYNIMVSTNGETAKLGYAGYKSLAAAKRMAKSVAPWQPNRDPHLEAWVEDDEGKRVSKVYSTEAGTRP' A
#
# COMPACT_ATOMS: atom_id res chain seq x y z
N MET A 1 5.13 -10.29 -18.21
CA MET A 1 4.53 -10.66 -16.91
C MET A 1 4.37 -9.36 -16.16
N THR A 2 3.15 -8.97 -15.78
CA THR A 2 2.86 -7.71 -15.08
C THR A 2 3.47 -7.75 -13.68
N GLU A 3 4.25 -6.74 -13.33
CA GLU A 3 4.83 -6.59 -12.00
C GLU A 3 3.95 -5.68 -11.16
N TYR A 4 3.85 -6.00 -9.87
CA TYR A 4 3.06 -5.20 -8.93
C TYR A 4 3.97 -4.60 -7.86
N ASN A 5 3.77 -3.30 -7.62
CA ASN A 5 4.49 -2.50 -6.64
C ASN A 5 3.55 -2.11 -5.51
N ILE A 6 4.05 -2.12 -4.26
CA ILE A 6 3.28 -1.66 -3.11
C ILE A 6 3.65 -0.21 -2.82
N MET A 7 2.64 0.65 -2.83
CA MET A 7 2.75 2.06 -2.50
C MET A 7 2.07 2.30 -1.17
N VAL A 8 2.71 3.09 -0.31
CA VAL A 8 2.11 3.56 0.94
C VAL A 8 2.27 5.07 1.02
N SER A 9 1.19 5.75 1.33
CA SER A 9 1.17 7.17 1.64
C SER A 9 1.09 7.38 3.15
N THR A 10 2.00 8.20 3.68
CA THR A 10 1.99 8.67 5.07
C THR A 10 2.20 10.18 5.08
N ASN A 11 1.34 10.93 5.74
CA ASN A 11 1.38 12.39 5.92
C ASN A 11 1.46 13.17 4.60
N GLY A 12 0.81 12.68 3.55
CA GLY A 12 0.84 13.27 2.21
C GLY A 12 2.09 12.94 1.40
N GLU A 13 3.06 12.22 1.96
CA GLU A 13 4.21 11.69 1.24
C GLU A 13 3.95 10.23 0.82
N THR A 14 3.98 9.99 -0.49
CA THR A 14 3.88 8.65 -1.04
C THR A 14 5.27 8.04 -1.17
N ALA A 15 5.52 6.95 -0.44
CA ALA A 15 6.74 6.17 -0.51
C ALA A 15 6.49 4.81 -1.17
N LYS A 16 7.41 4.43 -2.07
CA LYS A 16 7.46 3.07 -2.59
C LYS A 16 8.06 2.18 -1.52
N LEU A 17 7.28 1.24 -0.99
CA LEU A 17 7.84 0.23 -0.11
C LEU A 17 8.65 -0.74 -0.95
N GLY A 18 9.97 -0.74 -0.74
CA GLY A 18 11.03 -1.33 -1.56
C GLY A 18 10.96 -2.85 -1.83
N TYR A 19 9.82 -3.50 -1.67
CA TYR A 19 9.55 -4.81 -2.24
C TYR A 19 8.98 -4.65 -3.66
N ALA A 20 9.84 -4.26 -4.60
CA ALA A 20 9.51 -4.20 -6.01
C ALA A 20 9.51 -5.63 -6.61
N GLY A 21 8.49 -5.97 -7.41
CA GLY A 21 8.50 -7.19 -8.24
C GLY A 21 7.58 -8.32 -7.77
N TYR A 22 6.41 -8.03 -7.20
CA TYR A 22 5.43 -9.10 -6.98
C TYR A 22 4.90 -9.58 -8.33
N LYS A 23 5.10 -10.86 -8.65
CA LYS A 23 4.59 -11.49 -9.90
C LYS A 23 3.08 -11.74 -9.90
N SER A 24 2.40 -11.43 -8.80
CA SER A 24 0.96 -11.62 -8.64
C SER A 24 0.36 -10.53 -7.77
N LEU A 25 -0.75 -9.97 -8.23
CA LEU A 25 -1.56 -9.00 -7.50
C LEU A 25 -1.97 -9.54 -6.11
N ALA A 26 -2.26 -10.83 -5.99
CA ALA A 26 -2.65 -11.44 -4.72
C ALA A 26 -1.51 -11.41 -3.68
N ALA A 27 -0.26 -11.62 -4.12
CA ALA A 27 0.91 -11.53 -3.26
C ALA A 27 1.17 -10.08 -2.83
N ALA A 28 1.08 -9.13 -3.77
CA ALA A 28 1.20 -7.70 -3.48
C ALA A 28 0.15 -7.22 -2.47
N LYS A 29 -1.12 -7.62 -2.63
CA LYS A 29 -2.20 -7.29 -1.68
C LYS A 29 -1.94 -7.85 -0.29
N ARG A 30 -1.50 -9.11 -0.18
CA ARG A 30 -1.19 -9.74 1.12
C ARG A 30 -0.08 -9.00 1.85
N MET A 31 1.01 -8.65 1.15
CA MET A 31 2.11 -7.91 1.77
C MET A 31 1.73 -6.47 2.09
N ALA A 32 1.01 -5.77 1.21
CA ALA A 32 0.56 -4.41 1.50
C ALA A 32 -0.28 -4.36 2.78
N LYS A 33 -1.16 -5.35 3.00
CA LYS A 33 -1.94 -5.49 4.24
C LYS A 33 -1.08 -5.78 5.48
N SER A 34 0.03 -6.48 5.32
CA SER A 34 0.95 -6.80 6.41
C SER A 34 1.91 -5.66 6.75
N VAL A 35 2.28 -4.82 5.78
CA VAL A 35 3.29 -3.77 5.97
C VAL A 35 2.66 -2.43 6.35
N ALA A 36 1.45 -2.14 5.88
CA ALA A 36 0.70 -0.93 6.23
C ALA A 36 0.58 -0.67 7.75
N PRO A 37 0.32 -1.67 8.61
CA PRO A 37 0.18 -1.46 10.07
C PRO A 37 1.51 -1.32 10.83
N TRP A 38 2.63 -1.72 10.22
CA TRP A 38 3.96 -1.70 10.84
C TRP A 38 4.76 -0.44 10.51
N GLN A 39 4.18 0.49 9.74
CA GLN A 39 4.82 1.79 9.50
C GLN A 39 4.95 2.52 10.86
N PRO A 40 6.16 3.02 11.20
CA PRO A 40 6.45 3.60 12.51
C PRO A 40 5.61 4.86 12.79
N ASN A 41 5.11 5.52 11.74
CA ASN A 41 4.09 6.54 11.85
C ASN A 41 2.72 5.86 11.76
N ARG A 42 2.03 5.73 12.90
CA ARG A 42 0.59 5.47 12.97
C ARG A 42 -0.18 6.68 12.42
N ASP A 43 0.01 6.95 11.14
CA ASP A 43 -0.72 7.99 10.44
C ASP A 43 -2.19 7.55 10.35
N PRO A 44 -3.13 8.33 10.88
CA PRO A 44 -4.56 8.07 10.75
C PRO A 44 -5.06 8.20 9.29
N HIS A 45 -4.25 8.66 8.35
CA HIS A 45 -4.50 8.74 6.91
C HIS A 45 -3.65 7.76 6.08
N LEU A 46 -3.08 6.74 6.71
CA LEU A 46 -2.28 5.76 5.99
C LEU A 46 -3.11 5.05 4.90
N GLU A 47 -2.70 5.27 3.67
CA GLU A 47 -3.28 4.62 2.49
C GLU A 47 -2.24 3.70 1.85
N ALA A 48 -2.58 2.42 1.70
CA ALA A 48 -1.76 1.46 0.98
C ALA A 48 -2.48 1.00 -0.28
N TRP A 49 -1.80 1.02 -1.41
CA TRP A 49 -2.32 0.51 -2.67
C TRP A 49 -1.25 -0.23 -3.47
N VAL A 50 -1.71 -0.98 -4.46
CA VAL A 50 -0.85 -1.70 -5.40
C VAL A 50 -0.91 -0.99 -6.74
N GLU A 51 0.25 -0.70 -7.29
CA GLU A 51 0.44 -0.21 -8.67
C GLU A 51 0.95 -1.35 -9.54
N ASP A 52 0.53 -1.39 -10.80
CA ASP A 52 1.16 -2.24 -11.80
C ASP A 52 2.46 -1.60 -12.35
N ASP A 53 3.08 -2.23 -13.34
CA ASP A 53 4.29 -1.75 -14.02
C ASP A 53 4.05 -0.52 -14.90
N GLU A 54 2.79 -0.25 -15.28
CA GLU A 54 2.38 0.98 -15.96
C GLU A 54 2.15 2.15 -14.98
N GLY A 55 2.32 1.92 -13.68
CA GLY A 55 2.08 2.92 -12.62
C GLY A 55 0.60 3.15 -12.34
N LYS A 56 -0.29 2.29 -12.83
CA LYS A 56 -1.72 2.40 -12.59
C LYS A 56 -2.09 1.76 -11.26
N ARG A 57 -2.87 2.47 -10.45
CA ARG A 57 -3.40 1.96 -9.18
C ARG A 57 -4.46 0.90 -9.46
N VAL A 58 -4.11 -0.36 -9.21
CA VAL A 58 -4.97 -1.52 -9.49
C VAL A 58 -5.71 -2.05 -8.25
N SER A 59 -5.27 -1.69 -7.04
CA SER A 59 -5.99 -2.06 -5.81
C SER A 59 -5.65 -1.17 -4.63
N LYS A 60 -6.67 -0.64 -3.95
CA LYS A 60 -6.53 -0.14 -2.56
C LYS A 60 -6.49 -1.34 -1.61
N VAL A 61 -5.62 -1.34 -0.61
CA VAL A 61 -5.40 -2.46 0.33
C VAL A 61 -5.66 -2.05 1.77
N TYR A 62 -5.31 -0.82 2.13
CA TYR A 62 -5.54 -0.29 3.46
C TYR A 62 -5.86 1.20 3.35
N SER A 63 -6.80 1.65 4.16
CA SER A 63 -7.17 3.04 4.36
C SER A 63 -7.53 3.13 5.83
N THR A 64 -6.70 3.76 6.65
CA THR A 64 -7.27 4.36 7.86
C THR A 64 -8.06 5.55 7.36
N GLU A 65 -9.37 5.36 7.16
CA GLU A 65 -10.25 6.52 7.12
C GLU A 65 -10.15 7.13 8.51
N ALA A 66 -9.51 8.30 8.63
CA ALA A 66 -9.52 9.08 9.85
C ALA A 66 -10.97 9.46 10.16
N GLY A 67 -11.65 8.62 10.94
CA GLY A 67 -13.10 8.70 11.08
C GLY A 67 -13.67 7.69 12.05
N THR A 68 -13.21 7.75 13.31
CA THR A 68 -13.88 7.21 14.51
C THR A 68 -13.88 5.68 14.66
N ARG A 69 -13.33 5.17 15.77
CA ARG A 69 -14.03 4.31 16.76
C ARG A 69 -13.06 3.83 17.86
N PRO A 70 -13.52 3.67 19.11
CA PRO A 70 -14.57 2.72 19.51
C PRO A 70 -15.97 3.06 19.06
#